data_AF-A0A4Q4CJ97-F1
#
_entry.id   AF-A0A4Q4CJ97-F1
#
_cell.length_a   1.000
_cell.length_b   1.000
_cell.length_c   1.000
_cell.angle_alpha   90.00
_cell.angle_beta   90.00
_cell.angle_gamma   90.00
#
_symmetry.space_group_name_H-M   'P 1'
#
loop_
_entity.id
_entity.type
_entity.pdbx_description
1 polymer ?
#
loop_
_entity_poly.entity_id
_entity_poly.type
_entity_poly.pdbx_seq_one_letter_code
_entity_poly.pdbx_strand_id
1 'polypeptide(L)'
;WREGVATRQILAADHGLRAMRDRLQHRPASQTYEGRIELGRRVEAALEALRATDTAAILALLSPLAEREVALKVLDDAMVLNRAFLVPRQAEAGFDAAMQRLAEAEEARLVFRYVGPVPPYNFVSLRADWLAEAA
;
A
#
# COMPACT_ATOMS: atom_id res chain seq x y z
N TRP A 1 -2.55 -5.61 3.61
CA TRP A 1 -3.71 -6.07 4.39
C TRP A 1 -3.51 -7.51 4.84
N ARG A 2 -4.08 -7.88 6.00
CA ARG A 2 -4.26 -9.30 6.35
C ARG A 2 -5.22 -9.96 5.36
N GLU A 3 -5.16 -11.29 5.29
CA GLU A 3 -5.94 -12.08 4.34
C GLU A 3 -7.46 -11.78 4.43
N GLY A 4 -8.06 -11.53 3.27
CA GLY A 4 -9.48 -11.23 3.11
C GLY A 4 -9.97 -9.90 3.69
N VAL A 5 -9.13 -9.10 4.36
CA VAL A 5 -9.55 -7.81 4.93
C VAL A 5 -10.00 -6.85 3.84
N ALA A 6 -9.18 -6.66 2.80
CA ALA A 6 -9.49 -5.74 1.70
C ALA A 6 -10.81 -6.13 1.01
N THR A 7 -10.97 -7.42 0.66
CA THR A 7 -12.19 -7.94 0.05
C THR A 7 -13.42 -7.72 0.94
N ARG A 8 -13.32 -8.00 2.25
CA ARG A 8 -14.42 -7.75 3.19
C ARG A 8 -14.77 -6.26 3.28
N GLN A 9 -13.78 -5.38 3.34
CA GLN A 9 -14.01 -3.93 3.41
C GLN A 9 -14.65 -3.39 2.12
N ILE A 10 -14.14 -3.78 0.96
CA ILE A 10 -14.69 -3.41 -0.34
C ILE A 10 -16.16 -3.83 -0.47
N LEU A 11 -16.47 -5.09 -0.13
CA LEU A 11 -17.83 -5.59 -0.19
C LEU A 11 -18.73 -4.97 0.88
N ALA A 12 -18.18 -4.61 2.05
CA ALA A 12 -18.90 -3.89 3.10
C ALA A 12 -19.31 -2.49 2.63
N ALA A 13 -18.42 -1.78 1.93
CA ALA A 13 -18.62 -0.41 1.45
C ALA A 13 -19.52 -0.31 0.20
N ASP A 14 -19.48 -1.28 -0.71
CA ASP A 14 -20.27 -1.25 -1.95
C ASP A 14 -21.34 -2.36 -1.97
N HIS A 15 -22.57 -1.99 -1.60
CA HIS A 15 -23.74 -2.87 -1.66
C HIS A 15 -24.04 -3.38 -3.08
N GLY A 16 -23.79 -2.57 -4.11
CA GLY A 16 -24.01 -2.94 -5.51
C GLY A 16 -23.02 -4.02 -5.96
N LEU A 17 -21.74 -3.87 -5.59
CA LEU A 17 -20.70 -4.86 -5.83
C LEU A 17 -21.01 -6.19 -5.14
N ARG A 18 -21.47 -6.13 -3.88
CA ARG A 18 -21.89 -7.31 -3.12
C ARG A 18 -23.05 -8.04 -3.79
N ALA A 19 -24.09 -7.32 -4.18
CA ALA A 19 -25.24 -7.88 -4.88
C ALA A 19 -24.85 -8.48 -6.24
N MET A 20 -23.93 -7.83 -6.96
CA MET A 20 -23.41 -8.32 -8.24
C MET A 20 -22.65 -9.64 -8.07
N ARG A 21 -21.74 -9.71 -7.08
CA ARG A 21 -21.05 -10.96 -6.71
C ARG A 21 -22.04 -12.08 -6.42
N ASP A 22 -23.05 -11.83 -5.57
CA ASP A 22 -24.00 -12.85 -5.13
C ASP A 22 -24.84 -13.42 -6.27
N ARG A 23 -25.26 -12.55 -7.22
CA ARG A 23 -25.99 -12.97 -8.42
C ARG A 23 -25.15 -13.83 -9.35
N LEU A 24 -23.87 -13.53 -9.51
CA LEU A 24 -22.98 -14.22 -10.44
C LEU A 24 -22.46 -15.55 -9.88
N GLN A 25 -22.35 -15.69 -8.56
CA GLN A 25 -21.85 -16.90 -7.89
C GLN A 25 -22.74 -18.13 -8.16
N HIS A 26 -24.04 -17.93 -8.31
CA HIS A 26 -25.03 -19.01 -8.48
C HIS A 26 -25.34 -19.33 -9.95
N ARG A 27 -24.61 -18.77 -10.92
CA ARG A 27 -24.87 -18.92 -12.36
C ARG A 27 -23.67 -19.52 -13.12
N PRO A 28 -23.92 -20.30 -14.19
CA PRO A 28 -22.85 -20.89 -15.00
C PRO A 28 -21.93 -19.83 -15.60
N ALA A 29 -20.63 -20.12 -15.69
CA ALA A 29 -19.64 -19.21 -16.25
C ALA A 29 -19.96 -18.81 -17.71
N SER A 30 -20.50 -19.74 -18.50
CA SER A 30 -20.91 -19.52 -19.90
C SER A 30 -22.01 -18.48 -20.08
N GLN A 31 -22.79 -18.16 -19.04
CA GLN A 31 -23.88 -17.17 -19.07
C GLN A 31 -23.54 -15.88 -18.30
N THR A 32 -22.34 -15.80 -17.71
CA THR A 32 -21.96 -14.71 -16.79
C THR A 32 -20.63 -14.07 -17.13
N TYR A 33 -20.06 -14.38 -18.30
CA TYR A 33 -18.72 -13.93 -18.71
C TYR A 33 -18.55 -12.40 -18.58
N GLU A 34 -19.41 -11.62 -19.23
CA GLU A 34 -19.35 -10.14 -19.17
C GLU A 34 -19.55 -9.61 -17.75
N GLY A 35 -20.49 -10.19 -17.00
CA GLY A 35 -20.75 -9.82 -15.61
C GLY A 35 -19.55 -10.09 -14.70
N ARG A 36 -18.79 -11.15 -14.95
CA ARG A 36 -17.57 -11.48 -14.18
C ARG A 36 -16.42 -10.53 -14.50
N ILE A 37 -16.27 -10.12 -15.77
CA ILE A 37 -15.30 -9.09 -16.17
C ILE A 37 -15.63 -7.77 -15.47
N GLU A 38 -16.90 -7.34 -15.54
CA GLU A 38 -17.35 -6.10 -14.92
C GLU A 38 -17.16 -6.12 -13.39
N LEU A 39 -17.46 -7.26 -12.74
CA LEU A 39 -17.21 -7.44 -11.31
C LEU A 39 -15.71 -7.29 -10.99
N GLY A 40 -14.84 -7.94 -11.77
CA GLY A 40 -13.40 -7.86 -11.60
C GLY A 40 -12.88 -6.42 -11.69
N ARG A 41 -13.28 -5.70 -12.74
CA ARG A 41 -12.90 -4.29 -12.96
C ARG A 41 -13.36 -3.38 -11.81
N ARG A 42 -14.57 -3.58 -11.29
CA ARG A 42 -15.07 -2.79 -10.15
C ARG A 42 -14.36 -3.15 -8.84
N VAL A 43 -14.03 -4.42 -8.62
CA VAL A 43 -13.23 -4.85 -7.46
C VAL A 43 -11.84 -4.22 -7.50
N GLU A 44 -11.19 -4.23 -8.67
CA GLU A 44 -9.88 -3.60 -8.87
C GLU A 44 -9.92 -2.09 -8.56
N ALA A 45 -10.89 -1.37 -9.13
CA ALA A 45 -11.05 0.06 -8.84
C ALA A 45 -11.29 0.35 -7.35
N ALA A 46 -12.10 -0.47 -6.67
CA ALA A 46 -12.35 -0.35 -5.24
C ALA A 46 -11.12 -0.68 -4.39
N LEU A 47 -10.31 -1.66 -4.82
CA LEU A 47 -9.06 -2.02 -4.15
C LEU A 47 -8.05 -0.88 -4.24
N GLU A 48 -7.90 -0.26 -5.41
CA GLU A 48 -7.01 0.89 -5.59
C GLU A 48 -7.46 2.12 -4.78
N ALA A 49 -8.77 2.38 -4.70
CA ALA A 49 -9.30 3.45 -3.85
C ALA A 49 -9.04 3.19 -2.36
N LEU A 50 -9.19 1.95 -1.90
CA LEU A 50 -8.87 1.55 -0.53
C LEU A 50 -7.37 1.70 -0.26
N ARG A 51 -6.52 1.25 -1.20
CA ARG A 51 -5.05 1.39 -1.13
C ARG A 51 -4.64 2.85 -0.97
N ALA A 52 -5.20 3.73 -1.79
CA ALA A 52 -4.90 5.16 -1.77
C ALA A 52 -5.30 5.78 -0.42
N THR A 53 -6.46 5.40 0.11
CA THR A 53 -6.96 5.87 1.41
C THR A 53 -6.05 5.44 2.56
N ASP A 54 -5.75 4.14 2.65
CA ASP A 54 -4.89 3.61 3.72
C ASP A 54 -3.46 4.18 3.59
N THR A 55 -2.94 4.33 2.37
CA THR A 55 -1.63 4.95 2.12
C THR A 55 -1.61 6.40 2.61
N ALA A 56 -2.62 7.20 2.27
CA ALA A 56 -2.70 8.59 2.69
C ALA A 56 -2.75 8.72 4.22
N ALA A 57 -3.51 7.86 4.90
CA ALA A 57 -3.59 7.85 6.36
C ALA A 57 -2.23 7.52 7.01
N ILE A 58 -1.51 6.54 6.46
CA ILE A 58 -0.18 6.14 6.96
C ILE A 58 0.85 7.25 6.73
N LEU A 59 0.87 7.86 5.53
CA LEU A 59 1.80 8.93 5.20
C LEU A 59 1.52 10.21 6.01
N ALA A 60 0.26 10.53 6.28
CA ALA A 60 -0.10 11.67 7.13
C ALA A 60 0.52 11.59 8.53
N LEU A 61 0.76 10.38 9.04
CA LEU A 61 1.40 10.15 10.34
C LEU A 61 2.92 10.12 10.26
N LEU A 62 3.50 9.50 9.22
CA LEU A 62 4.93 9.20 9.15
C LEU A 62 5.75 10.25 8.39
N SER A 63 5.21 10.81 7.30
CA SER A 63 5.93 11.77 6.46
C SER A 63 6.40 13.02 7.24
N PRO A 64 5.65 13.58 8.22
CA PRO A 64 6.14 14.71 9.02
C PRO A 64 7.36 14.40 9.90
N LEU A 65 7.66 13.11 10.14
CA LEU A 65 8.77 12.66 10.98
C LEU A 65 10.02 12.30 10.17
N ALA A 66 9.94 12.37 8.84
CA ALA A 66 11.03 12.06 7.93
C ALA A 66 11.47 13.31 7.16
N GLU A 67 12.76 13.41 6.82
CA GLU A 67 13.27 14.46 5.93
C GLU A 67 12.89 14.17 4.48
N ARG A 68 12.93 12.90 4.08
CA ARG A 68 12.62 12.45 2.72
C ARG A 68 11.92 11.10 2.77
N GLU A 69 11.08 10.86 1.78
CA GLU A 69 10.47 9.56 1.53
C GLU A 69 10.61 9.17 0.06
N VAL A 70 10.68 7.87 -0.19
CA VAL A 70 10.73 7.30 -1.55
C VAL A 70 9.70 6.19 -1.67
N ALA A 71 8.85 6.31 -2.70
CA ALA A 71 7.95 5.26 -3.14
C ALA A 71 8.73 4.09 -3.74
N LEU A 72 8.48 2.89 -3.23
CA LEU A 72 8.99 1.65 -3.81
C LEU A 72 7.83 0.88 -4.45
N LYS A 73 8.16 -0.02 -5.38
CA LYS A 73 7.17 -0.88 -6.01
C LYS A 73 6.53 -1.80 -4.97
N VAL A 74 5.21 -1.85 -4.95
CA VAL A 74 4.46 -2.86 -4.18
C VAL A 74 4.66 -4.25 -4.79
N LEU A 75 4.78 -5.26 -3.96
CA LEU A 75 5.17 -6.61 -4.41
C LEU A 75 3.97 -7.48 -4.79
N ASP A 76 2.80 -7.19 -4.22
CA ASP A 76 1.57 -7.94 -4.43
C ASP A 76 0.35 -7.03 -4.24
N ASP A 77 -0.82 -7.52 -4.64
CA ASP A 77 -2.07 -6.77 -4.54
C ASP A 77 -2.47 -6.50 -3.09
N ALA A 78 -2.02 -7.33 -2.14
CA ALA A 78 -2.33 -7.17 -0.73
C ALA A 78 -1.49 -6.09 -0.04
N MET A 79 -0.37 -5.66 -0.64
CA MET A 79 0.56 -4.69 -0.07
C MET A 79 0.05 -3.26 -0.24
N VAL A 80 -0.26 -2.60 0.87
CA VAL A 80 -0.80 -1.23 0.86
C VAL A 80 0.22 -0.22 0.34
N LEU A 81 1.43 -0.26 0.91
CA LEU A 81 2.54 0.59 0.51
C LEU A 81 3.87 -0.15 0.67
N ASN A 82 4.86 0.29 -0.10
CA ASN A 82 6.26 -0.03 0.10
C ASN A 82 7.04 1.29 0.03
N ARG A 83 7.71 1.68 1.12
CA ARG A 83 8.28 3.02 1.27
C ARG A 83 9.60 2.96 2.04
N ALA A 84 10.53 3.82 1.65
CA ALA A 84 11.72 4.13 2.43
C ALA A 84 11.59 5.55 3.01
N PHE A 85 12.01 5.72 4.27
CA PHE A 85 12.03 7.00 4.97
C PHE A 85 13.47 7.35 5.37
N LEU A 86 13.90 8.57 5.09
CA LEU A 86 15.15 9.14 5.58
C LEU A 86 14.81 9.97 6.81
N VAL A 87 15.26 9.51 7.96
CA VAL A 87 14.92 10.10 9.26
C VAL A 87 16.20 10.66 9.89
N PRO A 88 16.17 11.87 10.47
CA PRO A 88 17.30 12.40 11.23
C PRO A 88 17.66 11.46 12.37
N ARG A 89 18.95 11.23 12.62
CA ARG A 89 19.42 10.30 13.65
C ARG A 89 18.86 10.62 15.05
N GLN A 90 18.63 11.91 15.36
CA GLN A 90 18.06 12.32 16.65
C GLN A 90 16.54 12.07 16.77
N ALA A 91 15.84 11.90 15.65
CA ALA A 91 14.40 11.71 15.58
C ALA A 91 13.98 10.22 15.44
N GLU A 92 14.94 9.30 15.31
CA GLU A 92 14.72 7.86 15.11
C GLU A 92 13.78 7.25 16.15
N ALA A 93 14.02 7.50 17.45
CA ALA A 93 13.17 6.99 18.52
C ALA A 93 11.70 7.49 18.41
N GLY A 94 11.50 8.71 17.91
CA GLY A 94 10.16 9.26 17.67
C GLY A 94 9.47 8.59 16.48
N PHE A 95 10.23 8.26 15.43
CA PHE A 95 9.73 7.52 14.28
C PHE A 95 9.36 6.08 14.67
N ASP A 96 10.21 5.39 15.42
CA ASP A 96 9.95 4.04 15.94
C ASP A 96 8.68 4.00 16.77
N ALA A 97 8.50 4.97 17.68
CA ALA A 97 7.29 5.07 18.49
C ALA A 97 6.02 5.37 17.67
N ALA A 98 6.14 6.14 16.57
CA ALA A 98 5.03 6.34 15.64
C ALA A 98 4.68 5.06 14.87
N MET A 99 5.68 4.33 14.39
CA MET A 99 5.49 3.03 13.74
C MET A 99 4.83 2.00 14.66
N GLN A 100 5.25 1.94 15.93
CA GLN A 100 4.69 1.03 16.92
C GLN A 100 3.20 1.34 17.18
N ARG A 101 2.87 2.62 17.42
CA ARG A 101 1.47 3.04 17.63
C ARG A 101 0.60 2.77 16.39
N LEU A 102 1.14 3.00 15.20
CA LEU A 102 0.44 2.70 13.95
C LEU A 102 0.18 1.20 13.81
N ALA A 103 1.19 0.36 14.10
CA ALA A 103 1.06 -1.09 14.03
C ALA A 103 0.03 -1.63 15.02
N GLU A 104 -0.02 -1.09 16.24
CA GLU A 104 -1.02 -1.42 17.27
C GLU A 104 -2.43 -0.97 16.84
N ALA A 105 -2.58 0.27 16.38
CA ALA A 105 -3.89 0.80 15.96
C ALA A 105 -4.49 0.03 14.78
N GLU A 106 -3.65 -0.50 13.89
CA GLU A 106 -4.06 -1.17 12.67
C GLU A 106 -3.87 -2.70 12.72
N GLU A 107 -3.58 -3.27 13.88
CA GLU A 107 -3.18 -4.68 14.04
C GLU A 107 -4.22 -5.64 13.44
N ALA A 108 -5.51 -5.32 13.55
CA ALA A 108 -6.61 -6.15 13.04
C ALA A 108 -6.67 -6.18 11.49
N ARG A 109 -6.12 -5.17 10.82
CA ARG A 109 -6.29 -4.97 9.37
C ARG A 109 -4.99 -5.07 8.58
N LEU A 110 -3.89 -4.56 9.12
CA LEU A 110 -2.62 -4.40 8.45
C LEU A 110 -1.51 -5.19 9.15
N VAL A 111 -0.48 -5.52 8.37
CA VAL A 111 0.76 -6.12 8.84
C VAL A 111 1.87 -5.19 8.39
N PHE A 112 2.67 -4.70 9.33
CA PHE A 112 3.80 -3.83 9.03
C PHE A 112 5.09 -4.65 9.07
N ARG A 113 5.88 -4.56 8.00
CA ARG A 113 7.28 -4.97 8.00
C ARG A 113 8.12 -3.70 8.08
N TYR A 114 8.71 -3.47 9.25
CA TYR A 114 9.57 -2.33 9.53
C TYR A 114 11.01 -2.82 9.74
N VAL A 115 11.96 -2.23 9.03
CA VAL A 115 13.37 -2.63 9.06
C VAL A 115 14.24 -1.37 9.10
N GLY A 116 15.11 -1.27 10.10
CA GLY A 116 16.01 -0.14 10.28
C GLY A 116 16.91 -0.28 11.50
N PRO A 117 18.00 0.50 11.58
CA PRO A 117 18.54 1.36 10.52
C PRO A 117 19.21 0.54 9.40
N VAL A 118 19.12 0.99 8.16
CA VAL A 118 19.74 0.37 6.98
C VAL A 118 20.57 1.41 6.21
N PRO A 119 21.56 0.99 5.39
CA PRO A 119 22.29 1.95 4.56
C PRO A 119 21.33 2.72 3.63
N PRO A 120 21.57 4.01 3.34
CA PRO A 120 20.61 4.89 2.67
C PRO A 120 20.61 4.71 1.13
N TYR A 121 20.62 3.46 0.64
CA TYR A 121 20.66 3.15 -0.79
C TYR A 121 19.52 3.79 -1.59
N ASN A 122 18.36 3.99 -0.96
CA ASN A 122 17.20 4.63 -1.60
C ASN A 122 17.32 6.16 -1.73
N PHE A 123 18.34 6.78 -1.11
CA PHE A 123 18.48 8.24 -1.04
C PHE A 123 19.76 8.78 -1.67
N VAL A 124 20.69 7.90 -2.03
CA VAL A 124 22.00 8.24 -2.61
C VAL A 124 22.07 7.76 -4.05
N SER A 125 22.33 8.70 -4.98
CA SER A 125 22.72 8.39 -6.35
C SER A 125 24.11 8.97 -6.57
N LEU A 126 25.12 8.12 -6.75
CA LEU A 126 26.44 8.56 -7.15
C LEU A 126 26.41 8.84 -8.65
N ARG A 127 26.53 10.12 -9.06
CA ARG A 127 26.87 10.48 -10.44
C ARG A 127 28.36 10.82 -10.49
N ALA A 128 29.04 10.23 -11.47
CA ALA A 128 30.42 10.51 -11.79
C ALA A 128 30.43 11.46 -13.00
N ASP A 129 30.48 12.75 -12.73
CA ASP A 129 30.39 13.78 -13.78
C ASP A 129 31.69 13.92 -14.59
N TRP A 130 32.79 13.31 -14.12
CA TRP A 130 34.14 13.33 -14.71
C TRP A 130 34.34 12.41 -15.94
N LEU A 131 33.30 11.75 -16.45
CA LEU A 131 33.38 10.97 -17.70
C LEU A 131 32.85 11.73 -18.93
N ALA A 132 32.26 12.91 -18.76
CA ALA A 132 31.67 13.68 -19.85
C ALA A 132 32.66 14.61 -20.58
N GLU A 133 33.84 14.88 -20.01
CA GLU A 133 34.86 15.76 -20.62
C GLU A 133 35.87 15.02 -21.52
N ALA A 134 35.69 13.71 -21.74
CA ALA A 134 36.63 12.87 -22.49
C ALA A 134 36.14 12.44 -23.90
N ALA A 135 35.08 13.07 -24.44
CA ALA A 135 34.54 12.81 -25.78
C ALA A 135 34.50 14.09 -26.61
#